data_AF-A0A0Q3I612-F1
#
_entry.id   AF-A0A0Q3I612-F1
#
_cell.length_a   1.000
_cell.length_b   1.000
_cell.length_c   1.000
_cell.angle_alpha   90.00
_cell.angle_beta   90.00
_cell.angle_gamma   90.00
#
_symmetry.space_group_name_H-M   'P 1'
#
loop_
_entity.id
_entity.type
_entity.pdbx_description
1 polymer ?
#
loop_
_entity_poly.entity_id
_entity_poly.type
_entity_poly.pdbx_seq_one_letter_code
_entity_poly.pdbx_strand_id
1 'polypeptide(L)'
;MAALLKEESTITAKGQTTVPKSVRQALGVDYGGRIAFFVDDQRRVYVEKAEIEEAIDPVVERFLEFLAKDMAKHPDKSVLAFPDALLDQAAVLTEGMIVDLDAEIDGDVSI
;
A
#
# COMPACT_ATOMS: atom_id res chain seq x y z
N MET A 1 -5.96 -28.01 12.18
CA MET A 1 -7.05 -28.07 11.18
C MET A 1 -7.83 -26.78 11.30
N ALA A 2 -7.85 -25.94 10.26
CA ALA A 2 -8.65 -24.72 10.30
C ALA A 2 -10.13 -25.12 10.31
N ALA A 3 -10.91 -24.54 11.23
CA ALA A 3 -12.35 -24.73 11.24
C ALA A 3 -12.93 -24.21 9.92
N LEU A 4 -13.64 -25.06 9.18
CA LEU A 4 -14.38 -24.65 7.99
C LEU A 4 -15.57 -23.80 8.43
N LEU A 5 -15.48 -22.49 8.23
CA LEU A 5 -16.61 -21.58 8.39
C LEU A 5 -17.58 -21.81 7.23
N LYS A 6 -18.77 -22.34 7.54
CA LYS A 6 -19.85 -22.53 6.57
C LYS A 6 -21.01 -21.59 6.92
N GLU A 7 -21.40 -20.77 5.96
CA GLU A 7 -22.59 -19.92 6.03
C GLU A 7 -23.39 -20.07 4.74
N GLU A 8 -24.70 -19.85 4.80
CA GLU A 8 -25.61 -20.00 3.66
C GLU A 8 -26.33 -18.68 3.39
N SER A 9 -26.37 -18.26 2.13
CA SER A 9 -27.10 -17.07 1.67
C SER A 9 -27.95 -17.41 0.46
N THR A 10 -29.17 -16.85 0.39
CA THR A 10 -30.06 -17.03 -0.76
C THR A 10 -29.72 -16.02 -1.86
N ILE A 11 -29.60 -16.51 -3.10
CA ILE A 11 -29.49 -15.66 -4.27
C ILE A 11 -30.87 -15.05 -4.57
N THR A 12 -30.92 -13.73 -4.68
CA THR A 12 -32.13 -13.00 -5.09
C THR A 12 -32.45 -13.23 -6.56
N ALA A 13 -33.66 -12.87 -7.00
CA ALA A 13 -34.05 -12.96 -8.41
C ALA A 13 -33.13 -12.18 -9.38
N LYS A 14 -32.38 -11.19 -8.88
CA LYS A 14 -31.40 -10.40 -9.65
C LYS A 14 -29.98 -10.97 -9.61
N GLY A 15 -29.80 -12.18 -9.06
CA GLY A 15 -28.47 -12.79 -8.92
C GLY A 15 -27.63 -12.24 -7.78
N GLN A 16 -28.18 -11.36 -6.93
CA GLN A 16 -27.44 -10.77 -5.81
C GLN A 16 -27.51 -11.67 -4.58
N THR A 17 -26.43 -11.74 -3.81
CA THR A 17 -26.38 -12.38 -2.50
C THR A 17 -25.58 -11.52 -1.53
N THR A 18 -25.90 -11.59 -0.24
CA THR A 18 -25.13 -10.89 0.80
C THR A 18 -24.02 -11.80 1.29
N VAL A 19 -22.80 -11.28 1.41
CA VAL A 19 -21.70 -11.97 2.08
C VAL A 19 -21.94 -11.88 3.60
N PRO A 20 -22.11 -13.00 4.32
CA PRO A 20 -22.38 -13.00 5.77
C PRO A 20 -21.28 -12.30 6.57
N LYS A 21 -21.62 -11.76 7.74
CA LYS A 21 -20.68 -10.98 8.57
C LYS A 21 -19.43 -11.77 8.92
N SER A 22 -19.60 -13.02 9.35
CA SER A 22 -18.51 -13.94 9.69
C SER A 22 -17.55 -14.16 8.52
N VAL A 23 -18.09 -14.30 7.30
CA VAL A 23 -17.29 -14.45 6.07
C VAL A 23 -16.55 -13.15 5.73
N ARG A 24 -17.20 -11.97 5.83
CA ARG A 24 -16.51 -10.68 5.59
C ARG A 24 -15.35 -10.45 6.56
N GLN A 25 -15.56 -10.79 7.83
CA GLN A 25 -14.50 -10.70 8.85
C GLN A 25 -13.35 -11.66 8.56
N ALA A 26 -13.65 -12.89 8.14
CA ALA A 26 -12.62 -13.85 7.72
C ALA A 26 -11.84 -13.38 6.48
N LEU A 27 -12.49 -12.66 5.55
CA LEU A 27 -11.84 -12.05 4.38
C LEU A 27 -11.11 -10.73 4.69
N GLY A 28 -11.30 -10.13 5.87
CA GLY A 28 -10.74 -8.81 6.20
C GLY A 28 -11.28 -7.68 5.29
N VAL A 29 -12.55 -7.77 4.89
CA VAL A 29 -13.22 -6.81 4.00
C VAL A 29 -14.28 -6.04 4.78
N ASP A 30 -14.13 -4.72 4.83
CA ASP A 30 -15.08 -3.79 5.43
C ASP A 30 -16.05 -3.20 4.39
N TYR A 31 -16.96 -2.33 4.85
CA TYR A 31 -17.91 -1.64 3.99
C TYR A 31 -17.21 -0.84 2.88
N GLY A 32 -17.64 -1.00 1.63
CA GLY A 32 -16.98 -0.40 0.46
C GLY A 32 -15.76 -1.16 -0.04
N GLY A 33 -15.31 -2.21 0.66
CA GLY A 33 -14.25 -3.09 0.18
C GLY A 33 -14.69 -3.94 -1.02
N ARG A 34 -13.72 -4.32 -1.86
CA ARG A 34 -13.95 -5.13 -3.05
C ARG A 34 -13.59 -6.59 -2.79
N ILE A 35 -14.31 -7.50 -3.44
CA ILE A 35 -14.04 -8.94 -3.43
C ILE A 35 -13.94 -9.45 -4.87
N ALA A 36 -13.09 -10.43 -5.10
CA ALA A 36 -12.94 -11.11 -6.38
C ALA A 36 -13.58 -12.50 -6.30
N PHE A 37 -14.32 -12.88 -7.34
CA PHE A 37 -14.88 -14.22 -7.49
C PHE A 37 -14.02 -15.01 -8.47
N PHE A 38 -13.64 -16.21 -8.06
CA PHE A 38 -12.91 -17.16 -8.90
C PHE A 38 -13.73 -18.43 -9.03
N VAL A 39 -13.60 -19.07 -10.19
CA VAL A 39 -14.26 -20.35 -10.48
C VAL A 39 -13.17 -21.34 -10.87
N ASP A 40 -13.05 -22.44 -10.15
CA ASP A 40 -12.12 -23.52 -10.53
C ASP A 40 -12.74 -24.48 -11.56
N ASP A 41 -11.91 -25.41 -12.02
CA ASP A 41 -12.27 -26.53 -12.88
C ASP A 41 -13.37 -27.42 -12.29
N GLN A 42 -13.46 -27.50 -10.96
CA GLN A 42 -14.51 -28.23 -10.22
C GLN A 42 -15.81 -27.43 -10.07
N ARG A 43 -15.91 -26.24 -10.68
CA ARG A 43 -17.06 -25.32 -10.57
C ARG A 43 -17.33 -24.84 -9.15
N ARG A 44 -16.33 -24.88 -8.28
CA ARG A 44 -16.41 -24.26 -6.96
C ARG A 44 -16.10 -22.78 -7.13
N VAL A 45 -16.84 -21.97 -6.37
CA VAL A 45 -16.61 -20.53 -6.30
C VAL A 45 -15.85 -20.23 -5.02
N TYR A 46 -14.71 -19.57 -5.15
CA TYR A 46 -13.97 -19.01 -4.02
C TYR A 46 -13.91 -17.50 -4.16
N VAL A 47 -13.89 -16.85 -3.01
CA VAL A 47 -13.93 -15.40 -2.89
C VAL A 47 -12.71 -14.96 -2.11
N GLU A 48 -12.01 -13.97 -2.64
CA GLU A 48 -10.86 -13.35 -1.97
C GLU A 48 -11.10 -11.85 -1.83
N LYS A 49 -10.44 -11.23 -0.85
CA LYS A 49 -10.36 -9.77 -0.79
C LYS A 49 -9.65 -9.31 -2.05
N ALA A 50 -10.31 -8.46 -2.83
CA ALA A 50 -9.65 -7.86 -3.98
C ALA A 50 -8.61 -6.88 -3.45
N GLU A 51 -7.35 -7.11 -3.81
CA GLU A 51 -6.33 -6.12 -3.59
C GLU A 51 -6.77 -4.84 -4.31
N ILE A 52 -6.68 -3.73 -3.60
CA ILE A 52 -6.55 -2.47 -4.30
C ILE A 52 -5.16 -2.61 -4.89
N GLU A 53 -5.06 -2.92 -6.19
CA GLU A 53 -3.89 -2.52 -6.94
C GLU A 53 -3.80 -1.02 -6.70
N GLU A 54 -2.99 -0.62 -5.72
CA GLU A 54 -2.40 0.69 -5.72
C GLU A 54 -1.78 0.77 -7.09
N ALA A 55 -2.39 1.57 -7.97
CA ALA A 55 -1.85 1.76 -9.29
C ALA A 55 -0.47 2.36 -9.06
N ILE A 56 0.54 1.50 -9.11
CA ILE A 56 1.92 1.91 -8.95
C ILE A 56 2.15 2.86 -10.10
N ASP A 57 2.48 4.11 -9.79
CA ASP A 57 2.76 5.09 -10.81
C ASP A 57 3.93 4.56 -11.65
N PRO A 58 3.72 4.25 -12.94
CA PRO A 58 4.76 3.65 -13.77
C PRO A 58 5.96 4.59 -13.94
N VAL A 59 5.79 5.90 -13.78
CA VAL A 59 6.89 6.86 -13.81
C VAL A 59 7.74 6.72 -12.54
N VAL A 60 7.09 6.65 -11.37
CA VAL A 60 7.78 6.47 -10.08
C VAL A 60 8.52 5.15 -10.04
N GLU A 61 7.88 4.06 -10.49
CA GLU A 61 8.52 2.73 -10.56
C GLU A 61 9.80 2.78 -11.41
N ARG A 62 9.71 3.34 -12.62
CA ARG A 62 10.86 3.41 -13.53
C ARG A 62 11.97 4.32 -13.01
N PHE A 63 11.60 5.39 -12.30
CA PHE A 63 12.57 6.27 -11.67
C PHE A 63 13.31 5.55 -10.52
N LEU A 64 12.59 4.84 -9.65
CA LEU A 64 13.19 4.07 -8.57
C LEU A 64 14.08 2.94 -9.09
N GLU A 65 13.66 2.23 -10.14
CA GLU A 65 14.50 1.24 -10.81
C GLU A 65 15.78 1.86 -11.38
N PHE A 66 15.69 3.04 -11.98
CA PHE A 66 16.85 3.75 -12.52
C PHE A 66 17.85 4.08 -11.40
N LEU A 67 17.38 4.65 -10.28
CA LEU A 67 18.21 4.94 -9.12
C LEU A 67 18.87 3.68 -8.54
N ALA A 68 18.09 2.61 -8.36
CA ALA A 68 18.60 1.35 -7.83
C ALA A 68 19.71 0.76 -8.72
N LYS A 69 19.53 0.79 -10.04
CA LYS A 69 20.53 0.32 -11.00
C LYS A 69 21.80 1.18 -10.98
N ASP A 70 21.66 2.49 -10.83
CA ASP A 70 22.78 3.42 -10.76
C ASP A 70 23.60 3.23 -9.47
N MET A 71 22.93 3.19 -8.32
CA MET A 71 23.56 2.93 -7.01
C MET A 71 24.33 1.60 -6.99
N ALA A 72 23.79 0.54 -7.59
CA ALA A 72 24.46 -0.75 -7.65
C ALA A 72 25.69 -0.74 -8.57
N LYS A 73 25.69 0.03 -9.65
CA LYS A 73 26.80 0.13 -10.60
C LYS A 73 27.90 1.08 -10.14
N HIS A 74 27.53 2.10 -9.36
CA HIS A 74 28.41 3.20 -9.00
C HIS A 74 28.31 3.52 -7.49
N PRO A 75 28.55 2.55 -6.60
CA PRO A 75 28.39 2.76 -5.15
C PRO A 75 29.24 3.92 -4.63
N ASP A 76 30.45 4.12 -5.17
CA ASP A 76 31.38 5.17 -4.74
C ASP A 76 31.08 6.57 -5.32
N LYS A 77 30.05 6.71 -6.17
CA LYS A 77 29.70 7.99 -6.83
C LYS A 77 28.25 8.39 -6.64
N SER A 78 27.34 7.42 -6.65
CA SER A 78 25.90 7.65 -6.54
C SER A 78 25.44 7.77 -5.11
N VAL A 79 26.20 7.21 -4.16
CA VAL A 79 25.95 7.35 -2.72
C VAL A 79 27.18 7.99 -2.10
N LEU A 80 27.05 9.26 -1.74
CA LEU A 80 28.14 10.04 -1.14
C LEU A 80 27.75 10.45 0.28
N ALA A 81 28.73 10.44 1.18
CA ALA A 81 28.56 11.05 2.48
C ALA A 81 28.32 12.55 2.33
N PHE A 82 27.52 13.12 3.22
CA PHE A 82 27.43 14.58 3.33
C PHE A 82 28.78 15.16 3.75
N PRO A 83 29.21 16.30 3.16
CA PRO A 83 30.38 17.00 3.66
C PRO A 83 30.16 17.47 5.10
N ASP A 84 31.17 17.34 5.96
CA ASP A 84 31.07 17.72 7.37
C ASP A 84 30.59 19.19 7.54
N ALA A 85 31.10 20.10 6.70
CA ALA A 85 30.68 21.50 6.71
C ALA A 85 29.18 21.72 6.44
N LEU A 86 28.56 20.86 5.63
CA LEU A 86 27.12 20.94 5.37
C LEU A 86 26.32 20.43 6.58
N LEU A 87 26.81 19.39 7.25
CA LEU A 87 26.20 18.88 8.48
C LEU A 87 26.30 19.91 9.61
N ASP A 88 27.46 20.53 9.78
CA ASP A 88 27.67 21.61 10.75
C ASP A 88 26.71 22.78 10.49
N GLN A 89 26.58 23.19 9.22
CA GLN A 89 25.67 24.25 8.84
C GLN A 89 24.20 23.87 9.10
N ALA A 90 23.79 22.65 8.78
CA ALA A 90 22.43 22.17 9.04
C ALA A 90 22.12 22.15 10.54
N ALA A 91 23.09 21.73 11.37
CA ALA A 91 22.94 21.74 12.83
C ALA A 91 22.77 23.15 13.39
N VAL A 92 23.55 24.11 12.92
CA VAL A 92 23.43 25.53 13.32
C VAL A 92 22.08 26.12 12.90
N LEU A 93 21.64 25.87 11.66
CA LEU A 93 20.38 26.42 11.14
C LEU A 93 19.14 25.85 11.83
N THR A 94 19.24 24.63 12.36
CA THR A 94 18.12 23.95 13.02
C THR A 94 18.21 24.00 14.55
N GLU A 95 19.19 24.70 15.10
CA GLU A 95 19.38 24.82 16.55
C GLU A 95 18.14 25.42 17.23
N GLY A 96 17.59 24.68 18.20
CA GLY A 96 16.41 25.12 18.96
C GLY A 96 15.07 24.97 18.23
N MET A 97 15.03 24.40 17.02
CA MET A 97 13.77 24.07 16.35
C MET A 97 13.06 22.92 17.06
N ILE A 98 11.77 23.10 17.34
CA ILE A 98 10.88 22.05 17.84
C ILE A 98 10.05 21.57 16.65
N VAL A 99 10.29 20.34 16.21
CA VAL A 99 9.64 19.74 15.05
C VAL A 99 8.78 18.57 15.50
N ASP A 100 7.50 18.60 15.12
CA ASP A 100 6.59 17.46 15.20
C ASP A 100 6.49 16.82 13.82
N LEU A 101 6.97 15.58 13.69
CA LEU A 101 6.97 14.85 12.42
C LEU A 101 5.58 14.30 12.04
N ASP A 102 4.65 14.29 12.99
CA ASP A 102 3.27 13.82 12.81
C ASP A 102 2.29 14.98 12.59
N ALA A 103 2.75 16.23 12.69
CA ALA A 103 1.92 17.41 12.44
C ALA A 103 1.47 17.47 10.96
N GLU A 104 0.24 17.93 10.73
CA GLU A 104 -0.25 18.20 9.38
C GLU A 104 0.63 19.25 8.68
N ILE A 105 0.91 19.05 7.39
CA ILE A 105 1.66 20.01 6.58
C ILE A 105 0.72 21.19 6.28
N ASP A 106 1.07 22.37 6.80
CA ASP A 106 0.33 23.63 6.57
C ASP A 106 1.07 24.53 5.55
N GLY A 107 0.31 25.21 4.69
CA GLY A 107 0.83 26.16 3.69
C GLY A 107 0.57 25.78 2.21
N ASP A 108 0.80 26.75 1.33
CA ASP A 108 0.63 26.59 -0.12
C ASP A 108 1.72 25.67 -0.69
N VAL A 109 1.33 24.51 -1.21
CA VAL A 109 2.19 23.69 -2.07
C VAL A 109 2.13 24.23 -3.49
N SER A 110 3.27 24.68 -4.04
CA SER A 110 3.35 25.02 -5.45
C SER A 110 3.10 23.76 -6.27
N ILE A 111 1.97 23.73 -6.97
CA ILE A 111 1.65 22.75 -8.01
C ILE A 111 2.39 23.06 -9.32
#